data_AF-A0A944J105-F1
#
_entry.id   AF-A0A944J105-F1
#
_cell.length_a   1.000
_cell.length_b   1.000
_cell.length_c   1.000
_cell.angle_alpha   90.00
_cell.angle_beta   90.00
_cell.angle_gamma   90.00
#
_symmetry.space_group_name_H-M   'P 1'
#
loop_
_entity.id
_entity.type
_entity.pdbx_description
1 polymer ?
#
loop_
_entity_poly.entity_id
_entity_poly.type
_entity_poly.pdbx_seq_one_letter_code
_entity_poly.pdbx_strand_id
1 'polypeptide(L)' 'MAVTIDPDADAFTVIVTFTPDPSRRDELVKAIGTFVETVVRRQTGFVSSTVHVSVDGTRVVNYA' A
#
# COMPACT_ATOMS: atom_id res chain seq x y z
N MET A 1 13.31 8.71 3.33
CA MET A 1 12.60 8.17 4.51
C MET A 1 12.85 6.67 4.52
N ALA A 2 13.32 6.09 5.62
CA ALA A 2 13.58 4.65 5.69
C ALA A 2 12.30 3.93 6.16
N VAL A 3 12.01 2.78 5.56
CA VAL A 3 10.98 1.84 6.03
C VAL A 3 11.71 0.74 6.80
N THR A 4 11.26 0.45 8.02
CA THR A 4 11.78 -0.65 8.83
C THR A 4 10.78 -1.79 8.78
N ILE A 5 11.27 -2.99 8.45
CA ILE A 5 10.51 -4.24 8.52
C ILE A 5 11.32 -5.16 9.43
N ASP A 6 10.67 -5.72 10.43
CA ASP A 6 11.31 -6.49 11.50
C ASP A 6 10.46 -7.75 11.76
N PRO A 7 11.05 -8.97 11.71
CA PRO A 7 10.33 -10.21 12.00
C PRO A 7 9.83 -10.30 13.45
N ASP A 8 10.43 -9.55 14.37
CA ASP A 8 10.05 -9.53 15.79
C ASP A 8 9.04 -8.41 16.10
N ALA A 9 8.61 -7.63 15.10
CA ALA A 9 7.60 -6.60 15.30
C ALA A 9 6.24 -7.22 15.64
N ASP A 10 5.60 -6.69 16.69
CA ASP A 10 4.23 -7.02 17.06
C ASP A 10 3.24 -6.27 16.16
N ALA A 11 3.25 -6.61 14.86
CA ALA A 11 2.40 -6.03 13.84
C ALA A 11 1.82 -7.12 12.94
N PHE A 12 0.57 -6.92 12.51
CA PHE A 12 -0.06 -7.78 11.52
C PHE A 12 0.13 -7.20 10.12
N THR A 13 0.99 -7.81 9.31
CA THR A 13 1.29 -7.34 7.95
C THR A 13 0.19 -7.74 6.96
N VAL A 14 -0.33 -6.75 6.23
CA VAL A 14 -1.32 -6.92 5.17
C VAL A 14 -0.68 -6.59 3.82
N ILE A 15 -0.73 -7.53 2.89
CA ILE A 15 -0.23 -7.32 1.52
C ILE A 15 -1.38 -7.53 0.54
N VAL A 16 -1.72 -6.48 -0.21
CA VAL A 16 -2.73 -6.53 -1.26
C VAL A 16 -2.08 -6.26 -2.60
N THR A 17 -2.23 -7.19 -3.55
CA THR A 17 -1.75 -7.03 -4.92
C THR A 17 -2.91 -6.79 -5.86
N PHE A 18 -2.83 -5.71 -6.63
CA PHE A 18 -3.77 -5.35 -7.69
C PHE A 18 -3.11 -5.54 -9.05
N THR A 19 -3.88 -6.01 -10.02
CA THR A 19 -3.47 -6.08 -11.44
C THR A 19 -4.41 -5.17 -12.24
N PRO A 20 -4.21 -3.84 -12.21
CA PRO A 20 -5.07 -2.90 -12.91
C PRO A 20 -4.87 -2.99 -14.43
N ASP A 21 -5.85 -2.46 -15.16
CA ASP A 21 -5.60 -2.05 -16.54
C ASP A 21 -4.41 -1.05 -16.58
N PRO A 22 -3.43 -1.21 -17.50
CA PRO A 22 -2.26 -0.34 -17.56
C PRO A 22 -2.60 1.16 -17.68
N SER A 23 -3.69 1.50 -18.36
CA SER A 23 -4.15 2.88 -18.54
C SER A 23 -4.71 3.51 -17.24
N ARG A 24 -5.09 2.68 -16.26
CA ARG A 24 -5.70 3.12 -14.99
C ARG A 24 -4.81 2.93 -13.78
N ARG A 25 -3.58 2.46 -13.97
CA ARG A 25 -2.63 2.18 -12.89
C ARG A 25 -2.39 3.40 -11.99
N ASP A 26 -2.12 4.55 -12.57
CA ASP A 26 -1.77 5.76 -11.81
C ASP A 26 -3.01 6.32 -11.08
N GLU A 27 -4.20 6.17 -11.67
CA GLU A 27 -5.48 6.46 -11.02
C GLU A 27 -5.65 5.57 -9.78
N LEU A 28 -5.39 4.27 -9.90
CA LEU A 28 -5.46 3.33 -8.78
C LEU A 28 -4.46 3.67 -7.68
N VAL A 29 -3.20 3.96 -8.02
CA VAL A 29 -2.17 4.38 -7.04
C VAL A 29 -2.64 5.60 -6.26
N LYS A 30 -3.17 6.62 -6.96
CA LYS A 30 -3.70 7.84 -6.33
C LYS A 30 -4.92 7.56 -5.46
N ALA A 31 -5.82 6.69 -5.91
CA ALA A 31 -7.01 6.30 -5.16
C ALA A 31 -6.65 5.58 -3.86
N ILE A 32 -5.71 4.63 -3.92
CA ILE A 32 -5.20 3.92 -2.73
C ILE A 32 -4.56 4.92 -1.77
N GLY A 33 -3.65 5.78 -2.24
CA GLY A 33 -2.99 6.78 -1.38
C GLY A 33 -3.99 7.72 -0.70
N THR A 34 -4.99 8.19 -1.44
CA THR A 34 -6.06 9.04 -0.89
C THR A 34 -6.90 8.30 0.15
N PHE A 35 -7.27 7.05 -0.13
CA PHE A 35 -8.05 6.23 0.79
C PHE A 35 -7.27 5.93 2.09
N VAL A 36 -5.98 5.64 1.98
CA VAL A 36 -5.10 5.44 3.15
C VAL A 36 -5.07 6.69 4.02
N GLU A 37 -4.79 7.86 3.45
CA GLU A 37 -4.67 9.11 4.24
C GLU A 37 -5.99 9.56 4.86
N THR A 38 -7.10 9.39 4.14
CA THR A 38 -8.40 9.93 4.56
C THR A 38 -9.20 8.98 5.44
N VAL A 39 -9.02 7.66 5.28
CA VAL A 39 -9.85 6.64 5.92
C VAL A 39 -9.03 5.63 6.73
N VAL A 40 -8.07 4.94 6.10
CA VAL A 40 -7.39 3.79 6.74
C VAL A 40 -6.51 4.22 7.90
N ARG A 41 -5.79 5.33 7.75
CA ARG A 41 -4.91 5.89 8.79
C ARG A 41 -5.64 6.23 10.09
N ARG A 42 -6.95 6.43 10.02
CA ARG A 42 -7.79 6.77 11.18
C ARG A 42 -8.32 5.56 11.93
N GLN A 43 -8.11 4.35 11.40
CA GLN A 43 -8.56 3.11 12.05
C GLN A 43 -7.62 2.76 13.21
N THR A 44 -8.21 2.33 14.33
CA THR A 44 -7.45 1.83 15.47
C THR A 44 -6.58 0.64 15.04
N GLY A 45 -5.29 0.68 15.40
CA GLY A 45 -4.32 -0.37 15.03
C GLY A 45 -3.59 -0.13 13.71
N PHE A 46 -3.89 0.95 12.97
CA PHE A 46 -3.08 1.34 11.82
C PHE A 46 -1.66 1.73 12.25
N VAL A 47 -0.65 1.11 11.63
CA VAL A 47 0.77 1.44 11.85
C VAL A 47 1.33 2.21 10.67
N SER A 48 1.31 1.62 9.47
CA SER A 48 1.84 2.26 8.26
C SER A 48 1.21 1.65 7.00
N SER A 49 1.46 2.27 5.84
CA SER A 49 1.10 1.70 4.54
C SER A 49 2.05 2.27 3.49
N THR A 50 2.54 1.42 2.59
CA THR A 50 3.41 1.78 1.48
C THR A 50 2.87 1.19 0.19
N VAL A 51 2.63 2.04 -0.80
CA VAL A 51 2.16 1.64 -2.13
C VAL A 51 3.35 1.53 -3.07
N HIS A 52 3.46 0.38 -3.74
CA HIS A 52 4.50 0.07 -4.71
C HIS A 52 3.88 -0.15 -6.09
N VAL A 53 4.59 0.29 -7.12
CA VAL A 53 4.35 -0.15 -8.49
C VAL A 53 5.47 -1.12 -8.86
N SER A 54 5.10 -2.30 -9.35
CA SER A 54 6.06 -3.28 -9.86
C SER A 54 6.93 -2.71 -10.99
N VAL A 55 8.14 -3.25 -11.15
CA VAL A 55 9.11 -2.79 -12.15
C VAL A 55 8.58 -2.93 -13.58
N ASP A 56 7.83 -3.99 -13.87
CA ASP A 56 7.17 -4.20 -15.17
C ASP A 56 5.88 -3.36 -15.34
N GLY A 57 5.47 -2.63 -14.30
CA GLY A 57 4.30 -1.76 -14.31
C GLY A 57 2.95 -2.47 -14.29
N THR A 58 2.91 -3.80 -14.21
CA THR A 58 1.67 -4.59 -14.35
C THR A 58 0.90 -4.74 -13.05
N ARG A 59 1.56 -4.51 -11.92
CA ARG A 59 1.00 -4.67 -10.57
C ARG A 59 1.20 -3.42 -9.72
N VAL A 60 0.20 -3.16 -8.88
CA VAL A 60 0.27 -2.22 -7.76
C VAL A 60 0.15 -3.05 -6.47
N VAL A 61 1.04 -2.83 -5.52
CA VAL A 61 1.07 -3.58 -4.25
C VAL A 61 0.95 -2.59 -3.10
N ASN A 62 -0.01 -2.80 -2.21
CA ASN A 62 -0.04 -2.11 -0.93
C ASN A 62 0.51 -3.03 0.16
N TYR A 63 1.55 -2.59 0.86
CA TYR A 63 2.14 -3.23 2.02
C TYR A 63 1.78 -2.39 3.25
N ALA A 64 1.07 -2.95 4.23
CA ALA A 64 0.64 -2.25 5.44
C ALA A 64 0.98 -3.06 6.70
#